data_AF-A0A960N6J7-F1
#
_entry.id   AF-A0A960N6J7-F1
#
_cell.length_a   1.000
_cell.length_b   1.000
_cell.length_c   1.000
_cell.angle_alpha   90.00
_cell.angle_beta   90.00
_cell.angle_gamma   90.00
#
_symmetry.space_group_name_H-M   'P 1'
#
loop_
_entity.id
_entity.type
_entity.pdbx_description
1 polymer ?
#
loop_
_entity_poly.entity_id
_entity_poly.type
_entity_poly.pdbx_seq_one_letter_code
_entity_poly.pdbx_strand_id
1 'polypeptide(L)' 'MKVHSNRFSIPTRGKGTYEITDQVELIVRESGIRNGLTTVFVCHTSCSLVIMENADPSARTDLHAYFDHLV' A
#
# COMPACT_ATOMS: atom_id res chain seq x y z
N MET A 1 21.42 -13.06 9.04
CA MET A 1 20.03 -12.64 8.82
C MET A 1 19.98 -11.89 7.49
N LYS A 2 19.22 -12.37 6.50
CA LYS A 2 19.12 -11.72 5.18
C LYS A 2 18.19 -10.51 5.32
N VAL A 3 18.60 -9.36 4.81
CA VAL A 3 17.79 -8.15 4.73
C VAL A 3 17.73 -7.74 3.26
N HIS A 4 16.54 -7.39 2.79
CA HIS A 4 16.31 -6.90 1.43
C HIS A 4 15.56 -5.57 1.52
N SER A 5 16.01 -4.57 0.78
CA SER A 5 15.38 -3.26 0.71
C SER A 5 15.20 -2.86 -0.75
N ASN A 6 14.06 -2.23 -1.04
CA ASN A 6 13.74 -1.73 -2.36
C ASN A 6 12.89 -0.45 -2.22
N ARG A 7 12.82 0.36 -3.27
CA ARG A 7 12.03 1.60 -3.32
C ARG A 7 11.38 1.72 -4.68
N PHE A 8 10.09 2.04 -4.69
CA PHE A 8 9.33 2.36 -5.89
C PHE A 8 8.48 3.62 -5.67
N SER A 9 8.00 4.19 -6.77
CA SER A 9 7.14 5.38 -6.78
C SER A 9 5.82 5.04 -7.46
N ILE A 10 4.73 5.59 -6.93
CA ILE A 10 3.39 5.45 -7.51
C ILE A 10 2.96 6.80 -8.10
N PRO A 11 2.75 6.89 -9.42
CA PRO A 11 2.17 8.07 -10.02
C PRO A 11 0.69 8.17 -9.62
N THR A 12 0.28 9.31 -9.08
CA THR A 12 -1.10 9.55 -8.64
C THR A 12 -1.82 10.55 -9.55
N ARG A 13 -3.15 10.45 -9.61
CA ARG A 13 -4.05 11.39 -10.27
C ARG A 13 -5.10 11.87 -9.28
N GLY A 14 -4.72 12.83 -8.43
CA GLY A 14 -5.60 13.40 -7.42
C GLY A 14 -5.81 12.52 -6.17
N LYS A 15 -6.75 12.92 -5.32
CA LYS A 15 -7.13 12.21 -4.08
C LYS A 15 -7.73 10.84 -4.44
N GLY A 16 -7.33 9.81 -3.70
CA GLY A 16 -7.87 8.46 -3.87
C GLY A 16 -6.96 7.39 -3.27
N THR A 17 -7.40 6.14 -3.36
CA THR A 17 -6.61 4.97 -2.96
C THR A 17 -5.99 4.29 -4.18
N TYR A 18 -4.71 3.98 -4.09
CA TYR A 18 -3.92 3.35 -5.14
C TYR A 18 -3.47 1.97 -4.66
N GLU A 19 -3.75 0.94 -5.44
CA GLU A 19 -3.36 -0.42 -5.11
C GLU A 19 -1.86 -0.60 -5.33
N ILE A 20 -1.18 -1.21 -4.35
CA ILE A 20 0.28 -1.43 -4.38
C ILE A 20 0.67 -2.88 -4.03
N THR A 21 -0.31 -3.75 -3.80
CA THR A 21 -0.10 -5.14 -3.36
C THR A 21 0.84 -5.90 -4.29
N ASP A 22 0.63 -5.82 -5.61
CA ASP A 22 1.44 -6.54 -6.59
C ASP A 22 2.92 -6.10 -6.57
N GLN A 23 3.19 -4.80 -6.39
CA GLN A 23 4.54 -4.26 -6.29
C GLN A 23 5.23 -4.74 -5.01
N VAL A 24 4.52 -4.75 -3.88
CA VAL A 24 5.04 -5.27 -2.61
C VAL A 24 5.29 -6.77 -2.70
N GLU A 25 4.38 -7.53 -3.30
CA GLU A 25 4.53 -8.97 -3.50
C GLU A 25 5.75 -9.29 -4.37
N LEU A 26 5.96 -8.56 -5.46
CA LEU A 26 7.13 -8.73 -6.32
C LEU A 26 8.42 -8.55 -5.53
N ILE A 27 8.53 -7.48 -4.73
CA ILE A 27 9.71 -7.19 -3.91
C ILE A 27 9.92 -8.30 -2.86
N VAL A 28 8.85 -8.79 -2.24
CA VAL A 28 8.94 -9.90 -1.28
C VAL A 28 9.43 -11.18 -1.98
N ARG A 29 8.93 -11.50 -3.17
CA ARG A 29 9.38 -12.64 -3.97
C ARG A 29 10.86 -12.51 -4.35
N GLU A 30 11.29 -11.35 -4.82
CA GLU A 30 12.68 -11.04 -5.17
C GLU A 30 13.64 -11.13 -3.98
N SER A 31 13.15 -10.86 -2.77
CA SER A 31 13.94 -11.00 -1.55
C SER A 31 14.41 -12.44 -1.30
N GLY A 32 13.68 -13.45 -1.80
CA GLY A 32 13.91 -14.87 -1.54
C GLY A 32 13.79 -15.27 -0.05
N ILE A 33 13.24 -14.41 0.81
CA ILE A 33 12.98 -14.68 2.23
C ILE A 33 11.69 -15.50 2.34
N ARG A 34 11.77 -16.71 2.89
CA ARG A 34 10.59 -17.60 3.03
C ARG A 34 9.76 -17.30 4.27
N ASN A 35 10.41 -16.89 5.36
CA ASN A 35 9.78 -16.55 6.64
C ASN A 35 10.49 -15.32 7.20
N GLY A 36 9.75 -14.26 7.50
CA GLY A 36 10.32 -13.00 7.95
C GLY A 36 9.25 -11.93 8.15
N LEU A 37 9.71 -10.67 8.23
CA LEU A 37 8.88 -9.49 8.36
C LEU A 37 9.08 -8.58 7.15
N THR A 38 7.98 -8.05 6.62
CA THR A 38 8.00 -7.00 5.59
C THR A 38 7.53 -5.69 6.21
N THR A 39 8.34 -4.65 6.11
CA THR A 39 7.98 -3.29 6.50
C THR A 39 7.76 -2.45 5.25
N VAL A 40 6.56 -1.90 5.10
CA VAL A 40 6.24 -0.93 4.04
C VAL A 40 6.17 0.45 4.67
N PHE A 41 6.97 1.39 4.15
CA PHE A 41 7.07 2.74 4.68
C PHE A 41 6.84 3.76 3.59
N VAL A 42 6.01 4.77 3.89
CA VAL A 42 5.73 5.90 2.99
C VAL A 42 6.52 7.12 3.43
N CYS A 43 7.41 7.61 2.57
CA CYS A 43 8.27 8.77 2.86
C CYS A 43 7.56 10.12 2.59
N HIS A 44 6.26 10.21 2.84
CA HIS A 44 5.43 11.40 2.59
C HIS A 44 4.52 11.66 3.78
N THR A 45 4.22 12.93 4.03
CA THR A 45 3.33 13.38 5.10
C THR A 45 1.89 13.61 4.65
N SER A 46 1.64 13.60 3.34
CA SER A 46 0.34 13.90 2.72
C SER A 46 -0.43 12.66 2.25
N CYS A 47 0.08 11.46 2.54
CA CYS A 47 -0.60 10.20 2.25
C CYS A 47 -0.29 9.15 3.32
N SER A 48 -1.03 8.04 3.31
CA SER A 48 -0.89 6.96 4.28
C SER A 48 -1.08 5.61 3.61
N LEU A 49 -0.63 4.56 4.29
CA LEU A 49 -0.82 3.18 3.87
C LEU A 49 -2.03 2.61 4.61
N VAL A 50 -2.87 1.87 3.90
CA VAL A 50 -4.02 1.15 4.46
C VAL A 50 -4.01 -0.28 3.95
N ILE A 51 -4.40 -1.22 4.80
CA ILE A 51 -4.62 -2.62 4.43
C ILE A 51 -6.11 -2.88 4.65
N MET A 52 -6.82 -3.18 3.58
CA MET A 52 -8.27 -3.34 3.58
C MET A 52 -8.67 -4.50 2.66
N GLU A 53 -9.90 -4.97 2.81
CA GLU A 53 -10.51 -5.86 1.81
C GLU A 53 -10.71 -5.08 0.50
N ASN A 54 -10.15 -5.61 -0.59
CA ASN A 54 -10.27 -5.04 -1.93
C ASN A 54 -11.01 -6.01 -2.89
N ALA A 55 -11.87 -6.88 -2.36
CA ALA A 55 -12.70 -7.81 -3.14
C ALA A 55 -14.05 -7.20 -3.53
N ASP A 56 -14.65 -6.42 -2.63
CA ASP A 56 -15.88 -5.66 -2.88
C ASP A 56 -15.54 -4.17 -3.17
N PRO A 57 -15.87 -3.66 -4.37
CA PRO A 57 -15.72 -2.23 -4.69
C PRO A 57 -16.42 -1.29 -3.69
N SER A 58 -17.48 -1.73 -3.03
CA SER A 58 -18.25 -0.92 -2.06
C SER A 58 -17.39 -0.46 -0.88
N ALA A 59 -16.48 -1.33 -0.40
CA ALA A 59 -15.58 -1.02 0.73
C ALA A 59 -14.66 0.18 0.43
N ARG A 60 -14.24 0.34 -0.83
CA ARG A 60 -13.44 1.50 -1.26
C ARG A 60 -14.28 2.78 -1.25
N THR A 61 -15.53 2.70 -1.71
CA THR A 61 -16.46 3.82 -1.74
C THR A 61 -16.78 4.31 -0.33
N ASP A 62 -17.06 3.39 0.60
CA ASP A 62 -17.34 3.72 1.99
C ASP A 62 -16.13 4.39 2.66
N LEU A 63 -14.93 3.86 2.40
CA LEU A 63 -13.69 4.45 2.90
C LEU A 63 -13.46 5.87 2.37
N HIS A 64 -13.70 6.10 1.08
CA HIS A 64 -13.55 7.42 0.48
C HIS A 64 -14.59 8.39 1.05
N ALA A 65 -15.85 7.97 1.17
CA ALA A 65 -16.91 8.79 1.76
C ALA A 65 -16.61 9.16 3.21
N TYR A 66 -16.08 8.23 4.00
CA TYR A 66 -15.63 8.49 5.36
C TYR A 66 -14.49 9.52 5.42
N PHE A 67 -13.48 9.38 4.55
CA PHE A 67 -12.38 10.34 4.49
C PHE A 67 -12.78 11.72 3.98
N ASP A 68 -13.77 11.81 3.08
CA ASP A 68 -14.33 13.09 2.62
C ASP A 68 -15.16 13.78 3.70
N HIS A 69 -15.75 13.02 4.63
CA HIS A 69 -16.51 13.58 5.74
C HIS A 69 -15.60 14.10 6.88
N LEU A 70 -14.48 13.43 7.14
CA LEU A 70 -13.59 13.75 8.25
C LEU A 70 -12.65 14.93 8.00
N VAL A 71 -12.26 15.18 6.74
CA VAL A 71 -11.20 16.12 6.35
C VAL A 71 -11.60 16.86 5.09
#